data_AF-A0A0F8R6M2-F1
#
_entry.id   AF-A0A0F8R6M2-F1
#
_cell.length_a   1.000
_cell.length_b   1.000
_cell.length_c   1.000
_cell.angle_alpha   90.00
_cell.angle_beta   90.00
_cell.angle_gamma   90.00
#
_symmetry.space_group_name_H-M   'P 1'
#
loop_
_entity.id
_entity.type
_entity.pdbx_description
1 polymer ?
#
loop_
_entity_poly.entity_id
_entity_poly.type
_entity_poly.pdbx_seq_one_letter_code
_entity_poly.pdbx_strand_id
1 'polypeptide(L)' 'MRKDTEKILGGPAAILLLVGLALSAILFYFMFKFADEENLTMVLLTTFLISIIAIAIARGLVSISKYK' A
#
# COMPACT_ATOMS: atom_id res chain seq x y z
N MET A 1 23.28 -2.58 22.38
CA MET A 1 22.81 -1.18 22.21
C MET A 1 21.45 -1.22 21.54
N ARG A 2 20.38 -1.31 22.35
CA ARG A 2 18.98 -1.37 21.93
C ARG A 2 18.34 -0.06 22.34
N LYS A 3 17.90 0.72 21.36
CA LYS A 3 17.02 1.90 21.40
C LYS A 3 17.42 2.70 20.17
N ASP A 4 16.48 2.95 19.27
CA ASP A 4 16.46 4.02 18.23
C ASP A 4 15.62 3.63 17.00
N THR A 5 15.08 2.40 16.95
CA THR A 5 13.98 2.07 16.01
C THR A 5 12.65 2.73 16.44
N GLU A 6 12.60 3.32 17.64
CA GLU A 6 11.39 3.82 18.31
C GLU A 6 11.06 5.30 18.08
N LYS A 7 11.82 6.05 17.28
CA LYS A 7 11.29 7.32 16.74
C LYS A 7 10.40 7.00 15.55
N ILE A 8 9.27 6.37 15.87
CA ILE A 8 8.00 6.31 15.16
C ILE A 8 8.11 7.08 13.84
N LEU A 9 8.21 6.32 12.74
CA LEU A 9 7.85 6.77 11.41
C LEU A 9 6.68 7.74 11.57
N GLY A 10 6.95 9.06 11.46
CA GLY A 10 6.15 10.09 12.15
C GLY A 10 4.67 9.87 11.93
N GLY A 11 3.80 10.05 12.93
CA GLY A 11 2.37 9.71 12.89
C GLY A 11 1.69 9.72 11.51
N PRO A 12 1.85 10.78 10.69
CA PRO A 12 1.36 10.80 9.29
C PRO A 12 1.78 9.61 8.41
N ALA A 13 3.02 9.17 8.49
CA ALA A 13 3.56 8.05 7.72
C ALA A 13 3.02 6.69 8.21
N ALA A 14 2.85 6.50 9.52
CA ALA A 14 2.23 5.29 10.07
C ALA A 14 0.76 5.16 9.64
N ILE A 15 0.02 6.27 9.64
CA ILE A 15 -1.37 6.32 9.16
C ILE A 15 -1.42 6.00 7.66
N LEU A 16 -0.52 6.59 6.85
CA LEU A 16 -0.45 6.34 5.41
C LEU A 16 -0.17 4.85 5.11
N LEU A 17 0.71 4.21 5.87
CA LEU A 17 0.99 2.78 5.74
C LEU A 17 -0.20 1.91 6.12
N LEU A 18 -0.90 2.22 7.22
CA LEU A 18 -2.08 1.46 7.65
C LEU A 18 -3.21 1.55 6.63
N VAL A 19 -3.49 2.76 6.12
CA VAL A 19 -4.50 2.98 5.07
C VAL A 19 -4.09 2.26 3.79
N GLY A 20 -2.81 2.35 3.41
CA GLY A 20 -2.26 1.64 2.26
C GLY A 20 -2.42 0.13 2.37
N LEU A 21 -2.12 -0.44 3.53
CA LEU A 21 -2.24 -1.87 3.80
C LEU A 21 -3.70 -2.34 3.75
N ALA A 22 -4.63 -1.58 4.34
CA ALA A 22 -6.06 -1.87 4.26
C ALA A 22 -6.58 -1.84 2.82
N LEU A 23 -6.19 -0.82 2.04
CA LEU A 23 -6.55 -0.71 0.62
C LEU A 23 -5.98 -1.85 -0.21
N SER A 24 -4.70 -2.21 0.00
CA SER A 24 -4.08 -3.33 -0.70
C SER A 24 -4.78 -4.65 -0.38
N ALA A 25 -5.13 -4.92 0.88
CA ALA A 25 -5.85 -6.14 1.26
C ALA A 25 -7.20 -6.24 0.55
N ILE A 26 -7.96 -5.14 0.48
CA ILE A 26 -9.24 -5.08 -0.25
C ILE A 26 -9.04 -5.37 -1.75
N LEU A 27 -8.02 -4.79 -2.36
CA LEU A 27 -7.73 -5.01 -3.78
C LEU A 27 -7.27 -6.43 -4.09
N PHE A 28 -6.46 -7.03 -3.21
CA PHE A 28 -6.09 -8.43 -3.33
C PHE A 28 -7.32 -9.34 -3.20
N TYR A 29 -8.24 -9.04 -2.30
CA TYR A 29 -9.51 -9.78 -2.22
C TYR A 29 -10.30 -9.72 -3.54
N PHE A 30 -10.43 -8.55 -4.15
CA PHE A 30 -11.08 -8.43 -5.46
C PHE A 30 -10.31 -9.17 -6.56
N MET A 31 -8.97 -9.08 -6.56
CA MET A 31 -8.13 -9.80 -7.52
C MET A 31 -8.36 -11.32 -7.42
N PHE A 32 -8.41 -11.88 -6.20
CA PHE A 32 -8.70 -13.30 -6.00
C PHE A 32 -10.11 -13.66 -6.46
N LYS A 33 -11.10 -12.83 -6.13
CA LYS A 33 -12.47 -13.03 -6.62
C LYS A 33 -12.54 -13.07 -8.15
N PHE A 34 -11.84 -12.17 -8.84
CA PHE A 34 -11.80 -12.18 -10.30
C PHE A 34 -11.01 -13.36 -10.88
N ALA A 35 -10.03 -13.88 -10.14
CA ALA A 35 -9.31 -15.09 -10.52
C ALA A 35 -10.24 -16.32 -10.43
N ASP A 36 -11.06 -16.39 -9.39
CA ASP A 36 -12.08 -17.45 -9.24
C ASP A 36 -13.16 -17.36 -10.32
N GLU A 37 -13.48 -16.15 -10.80
CA GLU A 37 -14.37 -15.92 -11.94
C GLU A 37 -13.69 -16.16 -13.32
N GLU A 38 -12.44 -16.66 -13.33
CA GLU A 38 -11.60 -16.88 -14.53
C GLU A 38 -11.43 -15.61 -15.40
N ASN A 39 -11.63 -14.43 -14.81
CA ASN A 39 -11.59 -13.14 -15.51
C ASN A 39 -10.18 -12.55 -15.49
N LEU A 40 -9.33 -13.06 -16.39
CA LEU A 40 -7.93 -12.64 -16.50
C LEU A 40 -7.76 -11.12 -16.66
N THR A 41 -8.62 -10.46 -17.43
CA THR A 41 -8.54 -9.02 -17.67
C THR A 41 -8.70 -8.22 -16.38
N MET A 42 -9.67 -8.59 -15.53
CA MET A 42 -9.90 -7.93 -14.26
C MET A 42 -8.78 -8.21 -13.25
N VAL A 43 -8.20 -9.41 -13.28
CA VAL A 43 -7.00 -9.75 -12.46
C VAL A 43 -5.82 -8.87 -12.85
N LEU A 44 -5.57 -8.68 -14.14
CA LEU A 44 -4.48 -7.82 -14.61
C LEU A 44 -4.72 -6.34 -14.25
N LEU A 45 -5.95 -5.85 -14.43
CA LEU A 45 -6.33 -4.48 -14.05
C LEU A 45 -6.18 -4.23 -12.54
N THR A 46 -6.63 -5.17 -11.71
CA THR A 46 -6.50 -5.04 -10.25
C THR A 46 -5.04 -5.09 -9.81
N THR A 47 -4.22 -5.98 -10.38
CA THR A 47 -2.77 -6.04 -10.14
C THR A 47 -2.08 -4.73 -10.52
N PHE A 48 -2.45 -4.16 -11.66
CA PHE A 48 -1.94 -2.86 -12.10
C PHE A 48 -2.32 -1.74 -11.13
N LEU A 49 -3.57 -1.73 -10.64
CA LEU A 49 -4.05 -0.75 -9.67
C LEU A 49 -3.32 -0.85 -8.32
N ILE A 50 -3.06 -2.08 -7.85
CA ILE A 50 -2.25 -2.33 -6.64
C ILE A 50 -0.85 -1.73 -6.81
N SER A 51 -0.23 -1.92 -7.99
CA SER A 51 1.10 -1.39 -8.29
C SER A 51 1.13 0.14 -8.26
N ILE A 52 0.13 0.81 -8.82
CA ILE A 52 0.00 2.28 -8.76
C ILE A 52 -0.11 2.76 -7.31
N ILE A 53 -0.95 2.11 -6.50
CA ILE A 53 -1.14 2.49 -5.10
C ILE A 53 0.16 2.30 -4.30
N ALA A 54 0.88 1.20 -4.53
CA ALA A 54 2.19 0.98 -3.89
C ALA A 54 3.18 2.11 -4.22
N ILE A 55 3.25 2.53 -5.49
CA ILE A 55 4.09 3.67 -5.91
C ILE A 55 3.61 4.97 -5.25
N ALA A 56 2.31 5.20 -5.17
CA ALA A 56 1.73 6.40 -4.55
C ALA A 56 2.08 6.47 -3.06
N ILE A 57 1.98 5.36 -2.33
CA ILE A 57 2.37 5.26 -0.92
C ILE A 57 3.87 5.52 -0.78
N ALA A 58 4.71 4.89 -1.60
CA ALA A 58 6.16 5.09 -1.55
C ALA A 58 6.54 6.57 -1.79
N ARG A 59 5.94 7.22 -2.79
CA ARG A 59 6.12 8.65 -3.04
C ARG A 59 5.58 9.52 -1.90
N GLY A 60 4.43 9.16 -1.34
CA GLY A 60 3.83 9.84 -0.20
C GLY A 60 4.73 9.80 1.04
N LEU A 61 5.31 8.64 1.34
CA LEU A 61 6.27 8.47 2.43
C LEU A 61 7.54 9.31 2.22
N VAL A 62 8.10 9.28 1.01
CA VAL A 62 9.28 10.10 0.66
C VAL A 62 8.97 11.59 0.83
N SER A 63 7.78 12.04 0.41
CA SER A 63 7.34 13.43 0.59
C SER A 63 7.24 13.79 2.07
N ILE A 64 6.56 12.97 2.89
CA ILE A 64 6.43 13.20 4.34
C ILE A 64 7.81 13.24 5.03
N SER A 65 8.76 12.40 4.60
CA SER A 65 10.13 12.42 5.13
C SER A 65 10.94 13.65 4.73
N LYS A 66 10.63 14.28 3.58
CA LYS A 66 11.33 15.49 3.10
C LYS A 66 10.88 16.76 3.80
N TYR A 67 9.64 16.78 4.30
CA TYR A 67 9.05 17.94 4.99
C TYR A 67 9.16 17.87 6.52
N LYS A 68 9.85 16.86 7.07
CA LYS A 68 10.11 16.67 8.50
C LYS A 68 11.57 16.96 8.81
#